data_AF-Q6MU02-F1
#
_entry.id   AF-Q6MU02-F1
#
_cell.length_a   1.000
_cell.length_b   1.000
_cell.length_c   1.000
_cell.angle_alpha   90.00
_cell.angle_beta   90.00
_cell.angle_gamma   90.00
#
_symmetry.space_group_name_H-M   'P 1'
#
loop_
_entity.id
_entity.type
_entity.pdbx_description
1 polymer ?
#
loop_
_entity_poly.entity_id
_entity_poly.type
_entity_poly.pdbx_seq_one_letter_code
_entity_poly.pdbx_strand_id
1 'polypeptide(L)'
;MQGTKIMQINRDYYLNKLISKKNNNKIKVITGIRRVGKSYLLFNIYKNYLLSIGINEDQIITLKLDKWENADYRKLDSLYNYIKQRTSNPNKTYYVFIDEIQYC
;
A
#
# COMPACT_ATOMS: atom_id res chain seq x y z
N MET A 1 13.65 -15.30 26.98
CA MET A 1 14.25 -14.55 25.86
C MET A 1 13.34 -13.37 25.53
N GLN A 2 13.63 -12.17 26.05
CA GLN A 2 12.90 -10.97 25.64
C GLN A 2 13.45 -10.56 24.27
N GLY A 3 12.67 -10.81 23.21
CA GLY A 3 13.02 -10.37 21.87
C GLY A 3 13.15 -8.85 21.85
N THR A 4 14.27 -8.35 21.31
CA THR A 4 14.53 -6.93 21.13
C THR A 4 13.34 -6.30 20.40
N LYS A 5 12.56 -5.47 21.10
CA LYS A 5 11.51 -4.67 20.50
C LYS A 5 12.20 -3.70 19.54
N ILE A 6 12.22 -4.02 18.25
CA ILE A 6 12.80 -3.13 17.23
C ILE A 6 12.04 -1.80 17.33
N MET A 7 12.76 -0.73 17.66
CA MET A 7 12.19 0.61 17.75
C MET A 7 11.77 1.04 16.34
N GLN A 8 10.48 0.97 16.05
CA GLN A 8 9.92 1.38 14.76
C GLN A 8 9.89 2.91 14.70
N ILE A 9 10.58 3.50 13.72
CA ILE A 9 10.48 4.94 13.44
C ILE A 9 9.17 5.17 12.67
N ASN A 10 8.21 5.84 13.31
CA ASN A 10 6.84 5.97 12.79
C ASN A 10 6.68 6.92 11.58
N ARG A 11 7.69 7.75 11.27
CA ARG A 11 7.64 8.74 10.17
C ARG A 11 6.39 9.62 10.22
N ASP A 12 6.05 10.11 11.42
CA ASP A 12 4.76 10.73 11.74
C ASP A 12 4.33 11.81 10.73
N TYR A 13 5.25 12.67 10.29
CA TYR A 13 4.95 13.69 9.27
C TYR A 13 4.37 13.09 7.98
N TYR A 14 5.00 12.05 7.43
CA TYR A 14 4.57 11.42 6.19
C TYR A 14 3.33 10.55 6.39
N LEU A 15 3.24 9.86 7.53
CA LEU A 15 2.06 9.10 7.91
C LEU A 15 0.83 10.02 8.02
N ASN A 16 0.93 11.12 8.75
CA ASN A 16 -0.15 12.09 8.92
C ASN A 16 -0.56 12.74 7.58
N LYS A 17 0.38 12.91 6.65
CA LYS A 17 0.06 13.36 5.28
C LYS A 17 -0.80 12.33 4.52
N LEU A 18 -0.57 11.03 4.70
CA LEU A 18 -1.42 9.99 4.11
C LEU A 18 -2.79 9.93 4.80
N ILE A 19 -2.81 9.98 6.13
CA ILE A 19 -4.05 9.95 6.94
C ILE A 19 -4.97 11.13 6.57
N SER A 20 -4.44 12.35 6.55
CA SER A 20 -5.23 13.56 6.22
C SER A 20 -5.78 13.59 4.79
N LYS A 21 -5.26 12.74 3.90
CA LYS A 21 -5.73 12.62 2.51
C LYS A 21 -6.53 11.35 2.24
N LYS A 22 -6.75 10.51 3.26
CA LYS A 22 -7.58 9.30 3.18
C LYS A 22 -9.02 9.65 2.77
N ASN A 23 -9.65 8.79 1.96
CA ASN A 23 -11.06 8.86 1.57
C ASN A 23 -11.53 10.18 0.92
N ASN A 24 -10.64 10.91 0.24
CA ASN A 24 -11.01 12.15 -0.47
C ASN A 24 -11.16 11.97 -2.00
N ASN A 25 -11.41 10.73 -2.45
CA ASN A 25 -11.65 10.36 -3.86
C ASN A 25 -10.53 10.73 -4.85
N LYS A 26 -9.31 10.96 -4.36
CA LYS A 26 -8.13 11.21 -5.21
C LYS A 26 -7.11 10.08 -5.08
N ILE A 27 -6.36 9.81 -6.14
CA ILE A 27 -5.20 8.92 -6.10
C ILE A 27 -4.08 9.57 -5.27
N LYS A 28 -3.27 8.76 -4.58
CA LYS A 28 -2.07 9.20 -3.84
C LYS A 28 -0.83 8.66 -4.53
N VAL A 29 0.04 9.57 -4.95
CA VAL A 29 1.33 9.21 -5.53
C VAL A 29 2.42 9.60 -4.54
N ILE A 30 3.23 8.63 -4.13
CA ILE A 30 4.37 8.85 -3.23
C ILE A 30 5.64 8.77 -4.07
N THR A 31 6.30 9.91 -4.29
CA THR A 31 7.56 9.99 -5.03
C THR A 31 8.73 10.28 -4.09
N GLY A 32 9.95 10.15 -4.62
CA GLY A 32 11.19 10.44 -3.89
C GLY A 32 12.34 9.53 -4.35
N ILE A 33 13.55 9.83 -3.89
CA ILE A 33 14.78 9.14 -4.31
C ILE A 33 14.73 7.65 -3.91
N ARG A 34 15.50 6.81 -4.60
CA ARG A 34 15.66 5.39 -4.27
C ARG A 34 16.21 5.24 -2.83
N ARG A 35 15.79 4.17 -2.13
CA ARG A 35 16.21 3.83 -0.74
C ARG A 35 15.78 4.80 0.38
N VAL A 36 14.96 5.82 0.10
CA VAL A 36 14.40 6.70 1.16
C VAL A 36 13.27 6.05 1.98
N GLY A 37 12.95 4.78 1.74
CA GLY A 37 11.97 4.01 2.54
C GLY A 37 10.50 4.26 2.21
N LYS A 38 10.15 4.66 0.99
CA LYS A 38 8.75 4.85 0.54
C LYS A 38 7.93 3.56 0.68
N SER A 39 8.48 2.44 0.21
CA SER A 39 7.85 1.12 0.34
C SER A 39 7.62 0.75 1.81
N TYR A 40 8.57 1.04 2.70
CA TYR A 40 8.38 0.80 4.13
C TYR A 40 7.28 1.68 4.74
N LEU A 41 7.21 2.96 4.35
CA LEU A 41 6.12 3.85 4.75
C LEU A 41 4.75 3.28 4.34
N LEU A 42 4.62 2.78 3.11
CA LEU A 42 3.34 2.30 2.58
C LEU A 42 2.96 0.92 3.12
N PHE A 43 3.84 -0.07 2.97
CA PHE A 43 3.54 -1.48 3.25
C PHE A 43 3.67 -1.88 4.72
N ASN A 44 4.39 -1.10 5.54
CA ASN A 44 4.53 -1.38 6.97
C ASN A 44 3.78 -0.33 7.78
N ILE A 45 4.21 0.94 7.73
CA ILE A 45 3.66 1.97 8.64
C ILE A 45 2.19 2.26 8.34
N TYR A 46 1.86 2.63 7.09
CA TYR A 46 0.50 2.99 6.74
C TYR A 46 -0.44 1.79 6.73
N LYS A 47 0.02 0.62 6.25
CA LYS A 47 -0.72 -0.64 6.37
C LYS A 47 -1.06 -0.95 7.84
N ASN A 48 -0.09 -0.92 8.74
CA ASN A 48 -0.33 -1.20 10.17
C ASN A 48 -1.27 -0.17 10.79
N TYR A 49 -1.18 1.11 10.39
CA TYR A 49 -2.14 2.12 10.79
C TYR A 49 -3.57 1.77 10.36
N LEU A 50 -3.78 1.37 9.09
CA LEU A 50 -5.11 0.97 8.61
C LEU A 50 -5.68 -0.21 9.40
N LEU A 51 -4.85 -1.23 9.64
CA LEU A 51 -5.22 -2.39 10.47
C LEU A 51 -5.59 -1.96 11.89
N SER A 52 -4.81 -1.03 12.49
CA SER A 52 -5.03 -0.55 13.85
C SER A 52 -6.34 0.21 14.05
N ILE A 53 -6.91 0.77 12.98
CA ILE A 53 -8.21 1.47 13.00
C ILE A 53 -9.36 0.59 12.51
N GLY A 54 -9.16 -0.73 12.43
CA GLY A 54 -10.20 -1.71 12.12
C GLY A 54 -10.46 -1.95 10.63
N ILE A 55 -9.56 -1.52 9.73
CA ILE A 55 -9.63 -1.97 8.34
C ILE A 55 -9.13 -3.41 8.28
N ASN A 56 -9.90 -4.31 7.67
CA ASN A 56 -9.52 -5.71 7.57
C ASN A 56 -8.41 -5.92 6.52
N GLU A 57 -7.60 -6.96 6.71
CA GLU A 57 -6.50 -7.31 5.81
C GLU A 57 -6.99 -7.56 4.36
N ASP A 58 -8.18 -8.15 4.19
CA ASP A 58 -8.80 -8.40 2.87
C ASP A 58 -9.20 -7.10 2.13
N GLN A 59 -9.29 -5.97 2.85
CA GLN A 59 -9.54 -4.65 2.27
C GLN A 59 -8.25 -3.95 1.81
N ILE A 60 -7.07 -4.52 2.08
CA ILE A 60 -5.77 -3.93 1.73
C ILE A 60 -5.10 -4.77 0.64
N ILE A 61 -5.26 -4.34 -0.61
CA ILE A 61 -4.63 -4.98 -1.76
C ILE A 61 -3.22 -4.43 -1.91
N THR A 62 -2.21 -5.30 -1.91
CA THR A 62 -0.81 -4.91 -2.07
C THR A 62 -0.21 -5.57 -3.31
N LEU A 63 0.57 -4.81 -4.07
CA LEU A 63 1.27 -5.30 -5.25
C LEU A 63 2.61 -4.59 -5.39
N LYS A 64 3.67 -5.35 -5.68
CA LYS A 64 5.02 -4.84 -5.95
C LYS A 64 5.43 -5.29 -7.34
N LEU A 65 5.43 -4.38 -8.31
CA LEU A 65 5.59 -4.76 -9.72
C LEU A 65 7.04 -5.11 -10.09
N ASP A 66 8.01 -4.72 -9.28
CA ASP A 66 9.42 -5.12 -9.43
C ASP A 66 9.67 -6.60 -9.10
N LYS A 67 8.76 -7.24 -8.36
CA LYS A 67 8.84 -8.66 -8.00
C LYS A 67 8.58 -9.57 -9.19
N TRP A 68 9.33 -10.66 -9.26
CA TRP A 68 9.22 -11.65 -10.34
C TRP A 68 7.85 -12.32 -10.36
N GLU A 69 7.30 -12.62 -9.17
CA GLU A 69 5.99 -13.28 -9.04
C GLU A 69 4.83 -12.40 -9.55
N ASN A 70 5.09 -11.09 -9.74
CA ASN A 70 4.12 -10.11 -10.21
C ASN A 70 4.36 -9.66 -11.66
N ALA A 71 5.24 -10.33 -12.40
CA ALA A 71 5.61 -9.96 -13.76
C ALA A 71 4.39 -9.87 -14.71
N ASP A 72 3.40 -10.76 -14.54
CA ASP A 72 2.19 -10.76 -15.37
C ASP A 72 1.30 -9.54 -15.15
N TYR A 73 1.38 -8.91 -13.97
CA TYR A 73 0.62 -7.70 -13.62
C TYR A 73 1.30 -6.41 -14.10
N ARG A 74 2.41 -6.51 -14.83
CA ARG A 74 3.02 -5.38 -15.56
C ARG A 74 2.26 -5.02 -16.83
N LYS A 75 1.26 -5.81 -17.22
CA LYS A 75 0.36 -5.48 -18.33
C LYS A 75 -0.90 -4.82 -17.78
N LEU A 76 -1.34 -3.74 -18.43
CA LEU A 76 -2.49 -2.95 -17.98
C LEU A 76 -3.75 -3.80 -17.78
N ASP A 77 -4.10 -4.66 -18.73
CA ASP A 77 -5.29 -5.51 -18.64
C ASP A 77 -5.21 -6.50 -17.48
N SER A 78 -4.05 -7.13 -17.29
CA SER A 78 -3.80 -8.05 -16.18
C SER A 78 -3.91 -7.35 -14.83
N LEU A 79 -3.32 -6.16 -14.70
CA LEU A 79 -3.39 -5.35 -13.49
C LEU A 79 -4.82 -4.91 -13.18
N TYR A 80 -5.53 -4.40 -14.20
CA TYR A 80 -6.92 -3.98 -14.06
C TYR A 80 -7.80 -5.13 -13.58
N ASN A 81 -7.71 -6.29 -14.24
CA ASN A 81 -8.49 -7.47 -13.88
C ASN A 81 -8.14 -7.97 -12.47
N TYR A 82 -6.85 -8.00 -12.12
CA TYR A 82 -6.37 -8.40 -10.80
C TYR A 82 -6.96 -7.55 -9.67
N ILE A 83 -6.96 -6.22 -9.85
CA ILE A 83 -7.52 -5.29 -8.87
C ILE A 83 -9.04 -5.41 -8.82
N LYS A 84 -9.71 -5.36 -9.97
CA LYS A 84 -11.18 -5.40 -10.07
C LYS A 84 -11.79 -6.64 -9.40
N GLN A 85 -11.18 -7.80 -9.59
CA GLN A 85 -11.64 -9.05 -8.96
C GLN A 85 -11.55 -9.00 -7.43
N ARG A 86 -10.54 -8.34 -6.88
CA ARG A 86 -10.32 -8.22 -5.41
C ARG A 86 -11.16 -7.11 -4.78
N THR A 87 -11.63 -6.16 -5.57
CA THR A 87 -12.46 -5.03 -5.12
C THR A 87 -13.92 -5.17 -5.55
N SER A 88 -14.44 -6.39 -5.60
CA SER A 88 -15.75 -6.71 -6.17
C SER A 88 -16.95 -6.38 -5.26
N ASN A 89 -16.74 -6.21 -3.96
CA ASN A 89 -17.83 -5.88 -3.02
C ASN A 89 -18.05 -4.36 -2.96
N PRO A 90 -19.17 -3.83 -3.47
CA PRO A 90 -19.43 -2.39 -3.48
C PRO A 90 -19.64 -1.78 -2.08
N ASN A 91 -19.95 -2.60 -1.07
CA ASN A 91 -20.18 -2.13 0.30
C ASN A 91 -18.87 -2.01 1.11
N LYS A 92 -17.72 -2.38 0.53
CA LYS A 92 -16.41 -2.28 1.18
C LYS A 92 -15.58 -1.17 0.56
N THR A 93 -14.89 -0.42 1.41
CA THR A 93 -13.79 0.45 0.96
C THR A 93 -12.50 -0.37 0.89
N TYR A 94 -11.78 -0.28 -0.23
CA TYR A 94 -10.53 -0.97 -0.45
C TYR A 94 -9.36 0.02 -0.55
N TYR A 95 -8.19 -0.39 -0.04
CA TYR A 95 -6.93 0.35 -0.13
C TYR A 95 -6.00 -0.43 -1.05
N VAL A 96 -5.71 0.14 -2.23
CA VAL A 96 -4.85 -0.48 -3.24
C VAL A 96 -3.48 0.17 -3.19
N PHE A 97 -2.46 -0.59 -2.82
CA PHE A 97 -1.06 -0.17 -2.78
C PHE A 97 -0.30 -0.82 -3.92
N ILE A 98 0.20 -0.01 -4.85
CA ILE A 98 1.04 -0.47 -5.96
C ILE A 98 2.41 0.19 -5.80
N ASP A 99 3.45 -0.63 -5.68
CA ASP A 99 4.84 -0.17 -5.69
C ASP A 99 5.43 -0.28 -7.10
N GLU A 100 6.37 0.63 -7.39
CA GLU A 100 7.12 0.63 -8.64
C GLU A 100 6.20 0.60 -9.89
N ILE A 101 5.15 1.44 -9.88
CA ILE A 101 4.11 1.53 -10.94
C ILE A 101 4.68 1.73 -12.34
N GLN A 102 5.88 2.29 -12.46
CA GLN A 102 6.56 2.50 -13.74
C GLN A 102 7.01 1.21 -14.44
N TYR A 103 6.85 0.04 -13.82
CA TYR A 103 7.02 -1.26 -14.47
C TYR A 103 5.78 -1.69 -15.28
N CYS A 104 4.67 -0.98 -15.17
CA CYS A 104 3.45 -1.21 -15.94
C CYS A 104 3.52 -0.60 -17.35
#